data_AF-X0ZJ95-F1
#
_entry.id   AF-X0ZJ95-F1
#
_cell.length_a   1.000
_cell.length_b   1.000
_cell.length_c   1.000
_cell.angle_alpha   90.00
_cell.angle_beta   90.00
_cell.angle_gamma   90.00
#
_symmetry.space_group_name_H-M   'P 1'
#
loop_
_entity.id
_entity.type
_entity.pdbx_description
1 polymer ?
#
loop_
_entity_poly.entity_id
_entity_poly.type
_entity_poly.pdbx_seq_one_letter_code
_entity_poly.pdbx_strand_id
1 'polypeptide(L)'
;MRTNKIEEFGTTISDISSELEDSKIQITGFENTTAKSNERTDELSTEIQELNNMLTAIRDEKTSLTSQLMELDNLLIQKNSKIQELSEENEAKDKLICVQAARLEELEIELGELKPLKEEKWSFPYEIRNSCPMCQAVGKDIREVEDREKNPYYNGPIPMYAKKYVCKKCGYEWN
;
A
#
# COMPACT_ATOMS: atom_id res chain seq x y z
N MET A 1 -63.89 -50.51 93.40
CA MET A 1 -64.10 -49.79 92.12
C MET A 1 -63.26 -48.53 91.96
N ARG A 2 -63.12 -47.64 92.96
CA ARG A 2 -62.31 -46.40 92.82
C ARG A 2 -60.80 -46.64 92.64
N THR A 3 -60.22 -47.62 93.32
CA THR A 3 -58.79 -47.94 93.25
C THR A 3 -58.34 -48.44 91.88
N ASN A 4 -59.14 -49.31 91.23
CA ASN A 4 -58.84 -49.86 89.91
C ASN A 4 -58.76 -48.77 88.81
N LYS A 5 -59.59 -47.73 88.93
CA LYS A 5 -59.61 -46.60 87.98
C LYS A 5 -58.38 -45.69 88.12
N ILE A 6 -57.82 -45.60 89.33
CA ILE A 6 -56.59 -44.83 89.60
C ILE A 6 -55.39 -45.56 88.99
N GLU A 7 -55.34 -46.88 89.09
CA GLU A 7 -54.29 -47.69 88.45
C GLU A 7 -54.34 -47.59 86.92
N GLU A 8 -55.51 -47.69 86.29
CA GLU A 8 -55.69 -47.47 84.85
C GLU A 8 -55.25 -46.07 84.42
N PHE A 9 -55.62 -45.02 85.16
CA PHE A 9 -55.13 -43.67 84.84
C PHE A 9 -53.61 -43.54 85.00
N GLY A 10 -53.02 -44.22 85.99
CA GLY A 10 -51.57 -44.27 86.17
C GLY A 10 -50.83 -44.87 84.98
N THR A 11 -51.32 -46.00 84.45
CA THR A 11 -50.73 -46.61 83.24
C THR A 11 -50.91 -45.71 82.03
N THR A 12 -52.10 -45.13 81.84
CA THR A 12 -52.38 -44.24 80.70
C THR A 12 -51.47 -42.99 80.71
N ILE A 13 -51.23 -42.40 81.88
CA ILE A 13 -50.31 -41.26 82.03
C ILE A 13 -48.88 -41.66 81.67
N SER A 14 -48.45 -42.85 82.07
CA SER A 14 -47.12 -43.37 81.74
C SER A 14 -46.95 -43.55 80.24
N ASP A 15 -47.93 -44.15 79.58
CA ASP A 15 -47.90 -44.40 78.13
C ASP A 15 -47.86 -43.07 77.35
N ILE A 16 -48.75 -42.12 77.69
CA ILE A 16 -48.77 -40.78 77.09
C ILE A 16 -47.45 -40.05 77.30
N SER A 17 -46.81 -40.20 78.48
CA SER A 17 -45.52 -39.57 78.75
C SER A 17 -44.41 -40.14 77.88
N SER A 18 -44.44 -41.45 77.60
CA SER A 18 -43.50 -42.09 76.69
C SER A 18 -43.70 -41.60 75.25
N GLU A 19 -44.94 -41.59 74.76
CA GLU A 19 -45.27 -41.10 73.42
C GLU A 19 -44.90 -39.63 73.22
N LEU A 20 -45.05 -38.81 74.26
CA LEU A 20 -44.66 -37.41 74.25
C LEU A 20 -43.14 -37.24 74.09
N GLU A 21 -42.35 -38.03 74.80
CA GLU A 21 -40.89 -37.99 74.71
C GLU A 21 -40.41 -38.49 73.34
N ASP A 22 -41.00 -39.58 72.82
CA ASP A 22 -40.71 -40.09 71.48
C ASP A 22 -41.05 -39.06 70.40
N SER A 23 -42.20 -38.39 70.51
CA SER A 23 -42.60 -37.31 69.60
C SER A 23 -41.63 -36.14 69.64
N LYS A 24 -41.12 -35.79 70.83
CA LYS A 24 -40.14 -34.70 71.00
C LYS A 24 -38.80 -35.05 70.33
N ILE A 25 -38.33 -36.29 70.48
CA ILE A 25 -37.15 -36.80 69.79
C ILE A 25 -37.34 -36.72 68.27
N GLN A 26 -38.51 -37.12 67.76
CA GLN A 26 -38.81 -37.01 66.33
C GLN A 26 -38.82 -35.56 65.83
N ILE A 27 -39.43 -34.63 66.58
CA ILE A 27 -39.44 -33.19 66.23
C ILE A 27 -38.01 -32.66 66.09
N THR A 28 -37.16 -32.91 67.08
CA THR A 28 -35.75 -32.48 67.00
C THR A 28 -34.99 -33.14 65.85
N GLY A 29 -35.32 -34.39 65.51
CA GLY A 29 -34.78 -35.06 64.33
C GLY A 29 -35.19 -34.37 63.03
N PHE A 30 -36.48 -34.05 62.89
CA PHE A 30 -37.00 -33.34 61.72
C PHE A 30 -36.42 -31.93 61.60
N GLU A 31 -36.34 -31.16 62.69
CA GLU A 31 -35.73 -29.82 62.71
C GLU A 31 -34.29 -29.85 62.17
N ASN A 32 -33.49 -30.84 62.60
CA ASN A 32 -32.12 -31.01 62.10
C ASN A 32 -32.07 -31.35 60.60
N THR A 33 -33.00 -32.19 60.11
CA THR A 33 -33.06 -32.50 58.67
C THR A 33 -33.50 -31.29 57.83
N THR A 34 -34.45 -30.49 58.34
CA THR A 34 -34.89 -29.26 57.70
C THR A 34 -33.75 -28.24 57.63
N ALA A 35 -32.98 -28.07 58.71
CA ALA A 35 -31.81 -27.19 58.73
C ALA A 35 -30.79 -27.57 57.63
N LYS A 36 -30.41 -28.86 57.57
CA LYS A 36 -29.49 -29.36 56.53
C LYS A 36 -30.04 -29.18 55.12
N SER A 37 -31.34 -29.38 54.92
CA SER A 37 -31.96 -29.18 53.61
C SER A 37 -31.93 -27.72 53.20
N ASN A 38 -32.18 -26.79 54.14
CA ASN A 38 -32.12 -25.35 53.88
C ASN A 38 -30.71 -24.92 53.51
N GLU A 39 -29.70 -25.36 54.24
CA GLU A 39 -28.28 -25.10 53.90
C GLU A 39 -27.95 -25.57 52.48
N ARG A 40 -28.41 -26.78 52.11
CA ARG A 40 -28.24 -27.31 50.76
C ARG A 40 -28.95 -26.47 49.70
N THR A 41 -30.14 -25.96 50.00
CA THR A 41 -30.89 -25.08 49.11
C THR A 41 -30.16 -23.74 48.91
N ASP A 42 -29.59 -23.18 49.97
CA ASP A 42 -28.82 -21.94 49.89
C ASP A 42 -27.54 -22.13 49.05
N GLU A 43 -26.80 -23.23 49.27
CA GLU A 43 -25.64 -23.59 48.44
C GLU A 43 -26.01 -23.68 46.96
N LEU A 44 -27.05 -24.45 46.63
CA LEU A 44 -27.49 -24.62 45.25
C LEU A 44 -27.98 -23.29 44.64
N SER A 45 -28.62 -22.44 45.43
CA SER A 45 -29.05 -21.10 45.00
C SER A 45 -27.84 -20.24 44.61
N THR A 46 -26.78 -20.27 45.42
CA THR A 46 -25.54 -19.53 45.11
C THR A 46 -24.86 -20.06 43.85
N GLU A 47 -24.77 -21.38 43.68
CA GLU A 47 -24.17 -22.01 42.49
C GLU A 47 -24.95 -21.67 41.21
N ILE A 48 -26.29 -21.68 41.28
CA ILE A 48 -27.16 -21.25 40.17
C ILE A 48 -26.90 -19.78 39.81
N GLN A 49 -26.72 -18.91 40.81
CA GLN A 49 -26.44 -17.49 40.56
C GLN A 49 -25.08 -17.31 39.87
N GLU A 50 -24.04 -18.02 40.32
CA GLU A 50 -22.71 -17.99 39.70
C GLU A 50 -22.73 -18.51 38.25
N LEU A 51 -23.39 -19.65 38.02
CA LEU A 51 -23.56 -20.22 36.68
C LEU A 51 -24.28 -19.24 35.73
N ASN A 52 -25.31 -18.56 36.21
CA ASN A 52 -26.02 -17.55 35.42
C ASN A 52 -25.13 -16.33 35.07
N ASN A 53 -24.29 -15.89 36.00
CA ASN A 53 -23.34 -14.81 35.74
C ASN A 53 -22.31 -15.22 34.68
N MET A 54 -21.76 -16.43 34.78
CA MET A 54 -20.82 -16.96 33.78
C MET A 54 -21.49 -17.12 32.41
N LEU A 55 -22.73 -17.59 32.36
CA LEU A 55 -23.49 -17.73 31.12
C LEU A 55 -23.71 -16.36 30.45
N THR A 56 -24.01 -15.33 31.23
CA THR A 56 -24.13 -13.96 30.74
C THR A 56 -22.81 -13.45 30.16
N ALA A 57 -21.70 -13.62 30.88
CA ALA A 57 -20.37 -13.21 30.41
C ALA A 57 -19.97 -13.90 29.09
N ILE A 58 -20.17 -15.22 28.99
CA ILE A 58 -19.89 -15.99 27.77
C ILE A 58 -20.79 -15.54 26.61
N ARG A 59 -22.06 -15.23 26.89
CA ARG A 59 -22.98 -14.69 25.88
C ARG A 59 -22.48 -13.36 25.35
N ASP A 60 -22.06 -12.45 26.22
CA ASP A 60 -21.54 -11.14 25.84
C ASP A 60 -20.26 -11.26 25.02
N GLU A 61 -19.32 -12.12 25.43
CA GLU A 61 -18.10 -12.41 24.66
C GLU A 61 -18.42 -12.96 23.27
N LYS A 62 -19.37 -13.89 23.16
CA LYS A 62 -19.83 -14.42 21.87
C LYS A 62 -20.40 -13.33 20.98
N THR A 63 -21.18 -12.38 21.53
CA THR A 63 -21.70 -11.26 20.74
C THR A 63 -20.59 -10.35 20.23
N SER A 64 -19.61 -10.02 21.07
CA SER A 64 -18.44 -9.22 20.70
C SER A 64 -17.61 -9.88 19.59
N LEU A 65 -17.29 -11.17 19.74
CA LEU A 65 -16.55 -11.93 18.72
C LEU A 65 -17.33 -12.01 17.40
N THR A 66 -18.65 -12.15 17.46
CA THR A 66 -19.50 -12.16 16.26
C THR A 66 -19.43 -10.82 15.53
N SER A 67 -19.47 -9.69 16.26
CA SER A 67 -19.32 -8.35 15.66
C SER A 67 -17.95 -8.16 15.01
N GLN A 68 -16.87 -8.61 15.67
CA GLN A 68 -15.52 -8.54 15.11
C GLN A 68 -15.38 -9.37 13.82
N LEU A 69 -16.00 -10.56 13.78
CA LEU A 69 -16.02 -11.38 12.57
C LEU A 69 -16.73 -10.68 11.40
N MET A 70 -17.87 -10.03 11.66
CA MET A 70 -18.58 -9.27 10.63
C MET A 70 -17.77 -8.09 10.10
N GLU A 71 -17.04 -7.40 10.96
CA GLU A 71 -16.16 -6.29 10.56
C GLU A 71 -15.01 -6.77 9.67
N LEU A 72 -14.35 -7.87 10.07
CA LEU A 72 -13.27 -8.47 9.29
C LEU A 72 -13.75 -8.99 7.94
N ASP A 73 -14.93 -9.62 7.89
CA ASP A 73 -15.53 -10.10 6.63
C ASP A 73 -15.83 -8.96 5.66
N ASN A 74 -16.41 -7.86 6.16
CA ASN A 74 -16.62 -6.64 5.37
C ASN A 74 -15.30 -6.06 4.84
N LEU A 75 -14.26 -6.01 5.67
CA LEU A 75 -12.94 -5.52 5.25
C LEU A 75 -12.33 -6.43 4.18
N LEU A 76 -12.49 -7.75 4.30
CA LEU A 76 -12.01 -8.72 3.34
C LEU A 76 -12.70 -8.53 1.98
N ILE A 77 -14.03 -8.36 1.98
CA ILE A 77 -14.81 -8.05 0.77
C ILE A 77 -14.28 -6.77 0.10
N GLN A 78 -14.10 -5.68 0.86
CA GLN A 78 -13.59 -4.42 0.32
C GLN A 78 -12.19 -4.58 -0.29
N LYS A 79 -11.30 -5.31 0.38
CA LYS A 79 -9.93 -5.55 -0.11
C LYS A 79 -9.93 -6.40 -1.37
N ASN A 80 -10.77 -7.44 -1.44
CA ASN A 80 -10.92 -8.27 -2.64
C ASN A 80 -11.45 -7.48 -3.83
N SER A 81 -12.48 -6.64 -3.63
CA SER A 81 -12.97 -5.74 -4.68
C SER A 81 -11.85 -4.81 -5.16
N LYS A 82 -11.04 -4.27 -4.24
CA LYS A 82 -9.94 -3.39 -4.64
C LYS A 82 -8.84 -4.12 -5.41
N ILE A 83 -8.52 -5.35 -5.03
CA ILE A 83 -7.57 -6.19 -5.77
C ILE A 83 -8.08 -6.46 -7.18
N GLN A 84 -9.36 -6.77 -7.33
CA GLN A 84 -9.97 -7.00 -8.63
C GLN A 84 -9.87 -5.75 -9.52
N GLU A 85 -10.27 -4.57 -9.00
CA GLU A 85 -10.16 -3.30 -9.73
C GLU A 85 -8.73 -3.04 -10.21
N LEU A 86 -7.74 -3.21 -9.33
CA LEU A 86 -6.33 -2.98 -9.67
C LEU A 86 -5.82 -3.99 -10.69
N SER A 87 -6.28 -5.24 -10.63
CA SER A 87 -5.94 -6.28 -11.60
C SER A 87 -6.48 -5.93 -12.99
N GLU A 88 -7.74 -5.49 -13.07
CA GLU A 88 -8.36 -5.06 -14.32
C GLU A 88 -7.67 -3.82 -14.91
N GLU A 89 -7.31 -2.84 -14.05
CA GLU A 89 -6.54 -1.67 -14.47
C GLU A 89 -5.16 -2.04 -15.00
N ASN A 90 -4.47 -2.99 -14.36
CA ASN A 90 -3.15 -3.44 -14.80
C ASN A 90 -3.22 -4.16 -16.15
N GLU A 91 -4.21 -5.03 -16.34
CA GLU A 91 -4.42 -5.72 -17.63
C GLU A 91 -4.71 -4.72 -18.76
N ALA A 92 -5.50 -3.67 -18.47
CA ALA A 92 -5.76 -2.60 -19.44
C ALA A 92 -4.48 -1.84 -19.80
N LYS A 93 -3.63 -1.53 -18.81
CA LYS A 93 -2.34 -0.86 -19.04
C LYS A 93 -1.37 -1.74 -19.83
N ASP A 94 -1.31 -3.04 -19.55
CA ASP A 94 -0.47 -3.98 -20.30
C ASP A 94 -0.87 -4.03 -21.78
N LYS A 95 -2.17 -4.05 -22.09
CA LYS A 95 -2.67 -3.95 -23.47
C LYS A 95 -2.25 -2.65 -24.15
N LEU A 96 -2.36 -1.52 -23.44
CA LEU A 96 -1.93 -0.22 -23.98
C LEU A 96 -0.42 -0.18 -24.26
N ILE A 97 0.40 -0.76 -23.38
CA ILE A 97 1.85 -0.86 -23.56
C ILE A 97 2.16 -1.68 -24.82
N CYS A 98 1.51 -2.82 -25.02
CA CYS A 98 1.70 -3.64 -26.24
C CYS A 98 1.37 -2.86 -27.51
N VAL A 99 0.25 -2.12 -27.52
CA VAL A 99 -0.14 -1.30 -28.68
C VAL A 99 0.88 -0.19 -28.93
N GLN A 100 1.36 0.48 -27.88
CA GLN A 100 2.37 1.53 -28.02
C GLN A 100 3.72 0.97 -28.48
N ALA A 101 4.13 -0.19 -27.99
CA ALA A 101 5.36 -0.86 -28.41
C ALA A 101 5.33 -1.22 -29.90
N ALA A 102 4.23 -1.81 -30.39
CA ALA A 102 4.06 -2.11 -31.81
C ALA A 102 4.13 -0.84 -32.68
N ARG A 103 3.48 0.24 -32.26
CA ARG A 103 3.54 1.52 -32.97
C ARG A 103 4.95 2.12 -32.99
N LEU A 104 5.71 2.00 -31.90
CA LEU A 104 7.09 2.45 -31.87
C LEU A 104 7.96 1.66 -32.85
N GLU A 105 7.76 0.34 -32.93
CA GLU A 105 8.45 -0.52 -33.89
C GLU A 105 8.13 -0.12 -35.35
N GLU A 106 6.85 0.13 -35.66
CA GLU A 106 6.44 0.65 -36.98
C GLU A 106 7.13 1.98 -37.32
N LEU A 107 7.14 2.95 -36.39
CA LEU A 107 7.79 4.25 -36.59
C LEU A 107 9.32 4.13 -36.72
N GLU A 108 9.95 3.21 -35.99
CA GLU A 108 11.39 2.94 -36.12
C GLU A 108 11.75 2.39 -37.50
N ILE A 109 10.89 1.53 -38.07
CA ILE A 109 11.03 1.02 -39.45
C ILE A 109 10.91 2.18 -40.44
N GLU A 110 9.84 2.99 -40.37
CA GLU A 110 9.63 4.15 -41.25
C GLU A 110 10.80 5.14 -41.19
N LEU A 111 11.30 5.44 -39.99
CA LEU A 111 12.44 6.34 -39.80
C LEU A 111 13.75 5.72 -40.32
N GLY A 112 13.86 4.40 -40.29
CA GLY A 112 14.95 3.65 -40.92
C GLY A 112 14.95 3.75 -42.45
N GLU A 113 13.76 3.72 -43.07
CA GLU A 113 13.59 3.88 -44.53
C GLU A 113 13.83 5.33 -44.98
N LEU A 114 13.48 6.30 -44.14
CA LEU A 114 13.70 7.73 -44.39
C LEU A 114 15.11 8.21 -44.04
N LYS A 115 15.97 7.36 -43.44
CA LYS A 115 17.38 7.72 -43.25
C LYS A 115 17.98 8.05 -44.62
N PRO A 116 18.52 9.26 -44.82
CA PRO A 116 19.17 9.57 -46.08
C PRO A 116 20.24 8.51 -46.35
N LEU A 117 20.20 7.93 -47.56
CA LEU A 117 21.31 7.19 -48.14
C LEU A 117 22.58 7.93 -47.75
N LYS A 118 23.50 7.21 -47.09
CA LYS A 118 24.83 7.68 -46.66
C LYS A 118 25.21 8.85 -47.54
N GLU A 119 25.39 10.02 -46.94
CA GLU A 119 25.95 11.18 -47.61
C GLU A 119 27.07 10.68 -48.52
N GLU A 120 26.75 10.47 -49.80
CA GLU A 120 27.75 10.36 -50.82
C GLU A 120 28.43 11.68 -50.67
N LYS A 121 29.67 11.63 -50.16
CA LYS A 121 30.54 12.76 -49.95
C LYS A 121 30.28 13.80 -51.03
N TRP A 122 29.37 14.72 -50.74
CA TRP A 122 29.39 16.02 -51.34
C TRP A 122 30.56 16.65 -50.61
N SER A 123 31.74 16.30 -51.10
CA SER A 123 32.96 17.07 -50.92
C SER A 123 32.64 18.44 -51.49
N PHE A 124 31.88 19.26 -50.74
CA PHE A 124 31.88 20.68 -50.91
C PHE A 124 33.32 21.10 -50.60
N PRO A 125 34.11 21.52 -51.61
CA PRO A 125 35.47 21.92 -51.37
C PRO A 125 35.41 23.32 -50.77
N TYR A 126 35.19 23.41 -49.46
CA TYR A 126 35.37 24.66 -48.71
C TYR A 126 36.85 24.94 -48.39
N GLU A 127 37.75 24.44 -49.23
CA GLU A 127 39.08 24.99 -49.40
C GLU A 127 39.18 25.52 -50.82
N ILE A 128 38.73 26.76 -51.01
CA ILE A 128 39.17 27.58 -52.13
C ILE A 128 40.70 27.64 -51.97
N ARG A 129 41.42 26.78 -52.70
CA ARG A 129 42.88 26.84 -52.77
C ARG A 129 43.21 28.15 -53.48
N ASN A 130 43.40 29.21 -52.71
CA ASN A 130 43.89 30.48 -53.22
C ASN A 130 45.22 30.21 -53.93
N SER A 131 45.15 30.14 -55.26
CA SER A 131 46.28 29.89 -56.14
C SER A 131 46.60 31.19 -56.85
N CYS A 132 47.89 31.52 -56.93
CA CYS A 132 48.31 32.71 -57.68
C CYS A 132 47.98 32.51 -59.16
N PRO A 133 47.19 33.37 -59.80
CA PRO A 133 46.84 33.22 -61.21
C PRO A 133 48.04 33.42 -62.15
N MET A 134 49.11 34.09 -61.70
CA MET A 134 50.30 34.35 -62.51
C MET A 134 51.34 33.23 -62.48
N CYS A 135 51.49 32.51 -61.36
CA CYS A 135 52.55 31.49 -61.22
C CYS A 135 52.10 30.18 -60.55
N GLN A 136 50.80 30.05 -60.27
CA GLN A 136 50.17 28.86 -59.69
C GLN A 136 50.70 28.45 -58.30
N ALA A 137 51.40 29.36 -57.62
CA ALA A 137 51.80 29.14 -56.23
C ALA A 137 50.56 29.02 -55.32
N VAL A 138 50.60 28.12 -54.33
CA VAL A 138 49.46 27.81 -53.44
C VAL A 138 49.88 27.81 -51.97
N GLY A 139 48.90 28.00 -51.08
CA GLY A 139 49.10 27.83 -49.64
C GLY A 139 50.07 28.87 -49.04
N LYS A 140 51.20 28.41 -48.49
CA LYS A 140 52.16 29.26 -47.75
C LYS A 140 52.77 30.39 -48.58
N ASP A 141 52.73 30.26 -49.91
CA ASP A 141 53.23 31.25 -50.86
C ASP A 141 52.23 32.39 -51.13
N ILE A 142 51.03 32.34 -50.56
CA ILE A 142 50.03 33.40 -50.63
C ILE A 142 49.92 34.10 -49.28
N ARG A 143 50.00 35.44 -49.25
CA ARG A 143 49.79 36.26 -48.05
C ARG A 143 48.52 37.09 -48.22
N GLU A 144 47.69 37.11 -47.20
CA GLU A 144 46.55 38.03 -47.12
C GLU A 144 47.02 39.38 -46.53
N VAL A 145 46.70 40.49 -47.19
CA VAL A 145 47.09 41.86 -46.84
C VAL A 145 45.87 42.77 -46.96
N GLU A 146 45.77 43.80 -46.13
CA GLU A 146 44.71 44.81 -46.25
C GLU A 146 44.92 45.70 -47.49
N ASP A 147 43.88 45.82 -48.30
CA ASP A 147 43.82 46.71 -49.45
C ASP A 147 43.43 48.12 -49.00
N ARG A 148 44.45 48.93 -48.72
CA ARG A 148 44.29 50.34 -48.30
C ARG A 148 44.03 51.31 -49.45
N GLU A 149 44.04 50.84 -50.69
CA GLU A 149 43.67 51.65 -51.85
C GLU A 149 42.14 51.74 -52.01
N LYS A 150 41.42 50.74 -51.50
CA LYS A 150 39.95 50.76 -51.45
C LYS A 150 39.45 51.54 -50.23
N ASN A 151 38.36 52.26 -50.44
CA ASN A 151 37.75 53.07 -49.40
C ASN A 151 37.37 52.19 -48.20
N PRO A 152 37.84 52.50 -46.97
CA PRO A 152 37.59 51.64 -45.81
C PRO A 152 36.11 51.64 -45.45
N TYR A 153 35.64 50.48 -44.99
CA TYR A 153 34.37 50.36 -44.31
C TYR A 153 34.56 50.70 -42.83
N TYR A 154 33.73 51.58 -42.27
CA TYR A 154 33.81 51.97 -40.86
C TYR A 154 32.83 51.14 -40.02
N ASN A 155 33.35 50.41 -39.04
CA ASN A 155 32.56 49.83 -37.97
C ASN A 155 32.90 50.55 -36.65
N GLY A 156 32.19 51.64 -36.36
CA GLY A 156 32.55 52.55 -35.29
C GLY A 156 33.82 53.36 -35.62
N PRO A 157 34.69 53.68 -34.63
CA PRO A 157 35.87 54.51 -34.84
C PRO A 157 37.06 53.79 -35.52
N ILE A 158 36.92 52.51 -35.88
CA ILE A 158 38.01 51.69 -36.45
C ILE A 158 37.74 51.45 -37.93
N PRO A 159 38.63 51.88 -38.86
CA PRO A 159 38.50 51.58 -40.27
C PRO A 159 38.85 50.11 -40.55
N MET A 160 38.01 49.42 -41.32
CA MET A 160 38.23 48.08 -41.84
C MET A 160 38.48 48.14 -43.35
N TYR A 161 39.62 47.59 -43.79
CA TYR A 161 39.97 47.50 -45.20
C TYR A 161 39.57 46.14 -45.78
N ALA A 162 39.26 46.11 -47.07
CA ALA A 162 39.09 44.85 -47.79
C ALA A 162 40.40 44.06 -47.75
N LYS A 163 40.32 42.74 -47.78
CA LYS A 163 41.51 41.90 -47.82
C LYS A 163 41.84 41.53 -49.26
N LYS A 164 43.12 41.58 -49.61
CA LYS A 164 43.69 41.10 -50.88
C LYS A 164 44.75 40.04 -50.63
N TYR A 165 44.94 39.17 -51.60
CA TYR A 165 45.98 38.15 -51.63
C TYR A 165 47.18 38.63 -52.46
N VAL A 166 48.38 38.42 -51.92
CA VAL A 166 49.65 38.75 -52.57
C VAL A 166 50.49 37.47 -52.69
N CYS A 167 50.91 37.15 -53.90
CA CYS A 167 51.81 36.02 -54.14
C CYS A 167 53.25 36.40 -53.75
N LYS A 168 53.83 35.67 -52.80
CA LYS A 168 55.22 35.88 -52.37
C LYS A 168 56.26 35.51 -53.45
N LYS A 169 55.89 34.68 -54.43
CA LYS A 169 56.80 34.24 -55.51
C LYS A 169 56.91 35.24 -56.65
N CYS A 170 55.80 35.84 -57.10
CA CYS A 170 55.79 36.72 -58.27
C CYS A 170 55.33 38.15 -57.97
N GLY A 171 54.89 38.44 -56.75
CA GLY A 171 54.41 39.76 -56.34
C GLY A 171 53.02 40.12 -56.84
N TYR A 172 52.34 39.24 -57.58
CA TYR A 172 50.99 39.52 -58.10
C TYR A 172 49.96 39.62 -56.98
N GLU A 173 49.09 40.63 -57.06
CA GLU A 173 48.04 40.92 -56.08
C GLU A 173 46.64 40.71 -56.70
N TRP A 174 45.73 40.07 -55.96
CA TRP A 174 44.34 39.89 -56.37
C TRP A 174 43.40 39.88 -55.15
N ASN A 175 42.10 40.07 -55.36
CA ASN A 175 41.11 39.96 -54.29
C ASN A 175 40.43 38.59 -54.34
#